data_AF-A0A4Q3SL63-F1
#
_entry.id   AF-A0A4Q3SL63-F1
#
_cell.length_a   1.000
_cell.length_b   1.000
_cell.length_c   1.000
_cell.angle_alpha   90.00
_cell.angle_beta   90.00
_cell.angle_gamma   90.00
#
_symmetry.space_group_name_H-M   'P 1'
#
loop_
_entity.id
_entity.type
_entity.pdbx_description
1 polymer ?
#
loop_
_entity_poly.entity_id
_entity_poly.type
_entity_poly.pdbx_seq_one_letter_code
_entity_poly.pdbx_strand_id
1 'polypeptide(L)' 'MWKEEKNTLTKKFEFKDFSEAFAFMTRVALEAEKMNHHPTWTNTYN' A
#
# COMPACT_ATOMS: atom_id res chain seq x y z
N MET A 1 -9.74 8.19 3.42
CA MET A 1 -9.37 9.12 2.33
C MET A 1 -7.86 9.29 2.31
N TRP A 2 -7.25 9.62 1.17
CA TRP A 2 -5.82 9.96 1.11
C TRP A 2 -5.56 11.24 1.89
N LYS A 3 -4.41 11.32 2.57
CA LYS A 3 -3.94 12.52 3.28
C LYS A 3 -2.66 13.00 2.64
N GLU A 4 -2.51 14.31 2.48
CA GLU A 4 -1.27 14.92 2.02
C GLU A 4 -0.47 15.40 3.23
N GLU A 5 0.76 14.92 3.37
CA GLU A 5 1.68 15.30 4.44
C GLU A 5 3.09 15.41 3.87
N LYS A 6 3.79 16.52 4.14
CA LYS A 6 5.18 16.74 3.70
C LYS A 6 5.41 16.45 2.20
N ASN A 7 4.49 16.88 1.35
CA ASN A 7 4.52 16.66 -0.11
C ASN A 7 4.46 15.17 -0.51
N THR A 8 3.82 14.34 0.31
CA THR A 8 3.56 12.92 0.04
C THR A 8 2.10 12.59 0.33
N LEU A 9 1.53 11.67 -0.45
CA LEU A 9 0.20 11.14 -0.20
C LEU A 9 0.30 9.87 0.64
N THR A 10 -0.40 9.82 1.77
CA THR A 10 -0.44 8.66 2.66
C THR A 10 -1.87 8.15 2.81
N LYS A 11 -1.99 6.84 2.98
CA LYS A 11 -3.27 6.18 3.27
C LYS A 11 -3.03 4.91 4.07
N LYS A 12 -3.82 4.73 5.12
CA LYS A 12 -3.89 3.48 5.88
C LYS A 12 -5.02 2.61 5.31
N PHE A 13 -4.73 1.33 5.18
CA PHE A 13 -5.69 0.29 4.87
C PHE A 13 -5.72 -0.68 6.05
N GLU A 14 -6.90 -1.25 6.34
CA GLU A 14 -7.09 -2.29 7.33
C GLU A 14 -7.91 -3.39 6.65
N PHE A 15 -7.40 -4.61 6.69
CA PHE A 15 -7.99 -5.79 6.08
C PHE A 15 -8.49 -6.77 7.15
N LYS A 16 -9.16 -7.85 6.75
CA LYS A 16 -9.67 -8.84 7.70
C LYS A 16 -8.54 -9.62 8.38
N ASP A 17 -7.51 -9.97 7.63
CA ASP A 17 -6.38 -10.77 8.08
C ASP A 17 -5.13 -10.51 7.24
N PHE A 18 -4.01 -11.14 7.63
CA PHE A 18 -2.72 -11.01 6.95
C PHE A 18 -2.73 -11.49 5.50
N SER A 19 -3.53 -12.51 5.17
CA SER A 19 -3.61 -13.04 3.82
C SER A 19 -4.21 -12.00 2.87
N GLU A 20 -5.29 -11.34 3.31
CA GLU A 20 -5.93 -10.28 2.53
C GLU A 20 -5.01 -9.06 2.36
N ALA A 21 -4.33 -8.63 3.43
CA ALA A 21 -3.36 -7.53 3.37
C ALA A 21 -2.22 -7.82 2.38
N PHE A 22 -1.65 -9.02 2.45
CA PHE A 22 -0.54 -9.41 1.57
C PHE A 22 -0.98 -9.57 0.11
N ALA A 23 -2.21 -10.06 -0.13
CA ALA A 23 -2.79 -10.13 -1.47
C ALA A 23 -3.00 -8.73 -2.08
N PHE A 24 -3.42 -7.74 -1.28
CA PHE A 24 -3.51 -6.36 -1.73
C PHE A 24 -2.14 -5.79 -2.08
N MET A 25 -1.14 -5.95 -1.20
CA MET A 25 0.23 -5.49 -1.45
C MET A 25 0.82 -6.10 -2.73
N THR A 26 0.58 -7.39 -2.97
CA THR A 26 1.07 -8.07 -4.19
C THR A 26 0.51 -7.43 -5.45
N ARG A 27 -0.79 -7.08 -5.49
CA ARG A 27 -1.39 -6.40 -6.64
C ARG A 27 -0.83 -5.01 -6.85
N VAL A 28 -0.65 -4.24 -5.77
CA VAL A 28 -0.06 -2.90 -5.87
C VAL A 28 1.40 -2.96 -6.33
N ALA A 29 2.18 -3.96 -5.88
CA ALA A 29 3.56 -4.15 -6.32
C ALA A 29 3.66 -4.37 -7.85
N LEU A 30 2.74 -5.16 -8.43
CA LEU A 30 2.68 -5.37 -9.88
C LEU A 30 2.37 -4.10 -10.66
N GLU A 31 1.47 -3.24 -10.16
CA GLU A 31 1.16 -1.97 -10.80
C GLU A 31 2.28 -0.94 -10.62
N ALA A 32 2.88 -0.87 -9.43
CA ALA A 32 4.01 0.00 -9.13
C ALA A 32 5.22 -0.29 -10.06
N GLU A 33 5.48 -1.56 -10.33
CA GLU A 33 6.56 -1.98 -11.25
C GLU A 33 6.30 -1.53 -12.69
N LYS A 34 5.07 -1.71 -13.21
CA LYS A 34 4.69 -1.23 -14.55
C LYS A 34 4.85 0.28 -14.70
N MET A 35 4.59 1.01 -13.61
CA MET A 35 4.69 2.47 -13.57
C MET A 35 6.12 2.97 -13.32
N ASN A 36 7.07 2.07 -12.99
CA ASN A 36 8.39 2.42 -12.49
C ASN A 36 8.32 3.46 -11.35
N HIS A 37 7.35 3.27 -10.44
CA HIS A 37 7.08 4.19 -9.35
C HIS A 37 6.65 3.42 -8.11
N HIS A 38 7.57 3.32 -7.13
CA HIS A 38 7.41 2.43 -5.98
C HIS A 38 7.00 3.23 -4.73
N PRO A 39 5.92 2.82 -4.04
CA PRO A 39 5.55 3.44 -2.77
C PRO A 39 6.47 2.97 -1.63
N THR A 40 6.58 3.80 -0.59
CA THR A 40 7.08 3.35 0.72
C THR A 40 5.89 2.93 1.58
N TRP A 41 5.91 1.71 2.12
CA TRP A 41 4.86 1.22 3.02
C TRP A 41 5.40 0.32 4.14
N THR A 42 4.56 0.08 5.15
CA THR A 42 4.78 -0.91 6.20
C THR A 42 3.51 -1.75 6.34
N ASN A 43 3.67 -3.04 6.69
CA ASN A 43 2.56 -3.96 6.94
C ASN A 43 2.70 -4.57 8.34
N THR A 44 1.72 -4.34 9.20
CA THR A 44 1.67 -4.94 10.55
C THR A 44 0.39 -5.73 10.71
N TYR A 45 0.46 -7.05 10.50
CA TYR A 45 -0.65 -8.00 10.57
C TYR A 45 -1.77 -7.79 9.52
N ASN A 46 -2.60 -6.76 9.59
CA ASN A 46 -3.77 -6.59 8.72
C ASN A 46 -3.96 -5.18 8.19
#